data_AF-A0A7C3CR76-F1
#
_entry.id   AF-A0A7C3CR76-F1
#
_cell.length_a   1.000
_cell.length_b   1.000
_cell.length_c   1.000
_cell.angle_alpha   90.00
_cell.angle_beta   90.00
_cell.angle_gamma   90.00
#
_symmetry.space_group_name_H-M   'P 1'
#
loop_
_entity.id
_entity.type
_entity.pdbx_description
1 polymer ?
#
loop_
_entity_poly.entity_id
_entity_poly.type
_entity_poly.pdbx_seq_one_letter_code
_entity_poly.pdbx_strand_id
1 'polypeptide(L)'
;MNKSQKARRQFLTKIGQGAAMAATGGLVWSYLINQQANASVLAIRPPGAVDEKDFLSKCIKCGQCVVDCPYDTLMLAAPGDQAPIGTPFFKPRDIPCYMCEDIPCVVACPTGALDPKLTDINKAKMGLAVIDIENCLSWLGLRCEICYRVCPLMDK
;
A
#
# COMPACT_ATOMS: atom_id res chain seq x y z
N MET A 1 45.59 -40.29 13.09
CA MET A 1 45.05 -38.91 12.98
C MET A 1 44.73 -38.39 14.37
N ASN A 2 45.43 -37.32 14.82
CA ASN A 2 45.54 -36.93 16.22
C ASN A 2 44.25 -36.26 16.77
N LYS A 3 43.80 -36.58 18.00
CA LYS A 3 42.52 -36.08 18.59
C LYS A 3 42.38 -34.56 18.56
N SER A 4 43.47 -33.83 18.80
CA SER A 4 43.53 -32.36 18.79
C SER A 4 43.25 -31.75 17.40
N GLN A 5 43.73 -32.39 16.33
CA GLN A 5 43.50 -31.95 14.95
C GLN A 5 42.02 -32.09 14.54
N LYS A 6 41.32 -33.14 15.00
CA LYS A 6 39.86 -33.32 14.78
C LYS A 6 39.03 -32.25 15.49
N ALA A 7 39.38 -31.90 16.74
CA ALA A 7 38.67 -30.90 17.54
C ALA A 7 38.78 -29.48 16.95
N ARG A 8 39.98 -29.09 16.49
CA ARG A 8 40.21 -27.78 15.85
C ARG A 8 39.42 -27.62 14.54
N ARG A 9 39.35 -28.68 13.73
CA ARG A 9 38.56 -28.70 12.49
C ARG A 9 37.06 -28.57 12.77
N GLN A 10 36.55 -29.31 13.76
CA GLN A 10 35.14 -29.21 14.17
C GLN A 10 34.77 -27.81 14.67
N PHE A 11 35.63 -27.19 15.46
CA PHE A 11 35.43 -25.82 15.95
C PHE A 11 35.32 -24.80 14.80
N LEU A 12 36.26 -24.83 13.84
CA LEU A 12 36.24 -23.95 12.67
C LEU A 12 35.00 -24.18 11.80
N THR A 13 34.59 -25.43 11.59
CA THR A 13 33.36 -25.72 10.82
C THR A 13 32.09 -25.23 11.50
N LYS A 14 32.01 -25.33 12.84
CA LYS A 14 30.85 -24.86 13.62
C LYS A 14 30.73 -23.34 13.59
N ILE A 15 31.85 -22.61 13.68
CA ILE A 15 31.86 -21.15 13.54
C ILE A 15 31.46 -20.73 12.13
N GLY A 16 32.01 -21.37 11.09
CA GLY A 16 31.64 -21.09 9.71
C GLY A 16 30.15 -21.31 9.43
N GLN A 17 29.58 -22.41 9.93
CA GLN A 17 28.14 -22.68 9.84
C GLN A 17 27.30 -21.64 10.60
N GLY A 18 27.71 -21.26 11.82
CA GLY A 18 27.04 -20.23 12.61
C GLY A 18 27.04 -18.86 11.93
N ALA A 19 28.18 -18.45 11.37
CA ALA A 19 28.30 -17.21 10.61
C ALA A 19 27.44 -17.21 9.35
N ALA A 20 27.41 -18.33 8.61
CA ALA A 20 26.57 -18.48 7.43
C ALA A 20 25.07 -18.42 7.77
N MET A 21 24.64 -19.06 8.86
CA MET A 21 23.25 -18.99 9.34
C MET A 21 22.87 -17.57 9.78
N ALA A 22 23.75 -16.87 10.50
CA ALA A 22 23.50 -15.49 10.90
C ALA A 22 23.44 -14.54 9.69
N ALA A 23 24.34 -14.72 8.70
CA ALA A 23 24.35 -13.90 7.49
C ALA A 23 23.10 -14.13 6.65
N THR A 24 22.72 -15.39 6.38
CA THR A 24 21.51 -15.71 5.61
C THR A 24 20.24 -15.29 6.34
N GLY A 25 20.15 -15.53 7.65
CA GLY A 25 19.05 -15.07 8.49
C GLY A 25 18.95 -13.54 8.49
N GLY A 26 20.07 -12.83 8.62
CA GLY A 26 20.12 -11.36 8.58
C GLY A 26 19.70 -10.78 7.22
N LEU A 27 20.10 -11.43 6.12
CA LEU A 27 19.69 -11.02 4.77
C LEU A 27 18.19 -11.24 4.54
N VAL A 28 17.65 -12.40 4.92
CA VAL A 28 16.21 -12.68 4.82
C VAL A 28 15.43 -11.70 5.70
N TRP A 29 15.88 -11.47 6.93
CA TRP A 29 15.25 -10.52 7.86
C TRP A 29 15.26 -9.09 7.32
N SER A 30 16.40 -8.64 6.80
CA SER A 30 16.55 -7.33 6.15
C SER A 30 15.61 -7.19 4.94
N TYR A 31 15.50 -8.23 4.11
CA TYR A 31 14.59 -8.25 2.97
C TYR A 31 13.12 -8.12 3.41
N LEU A 32 12.70 -8.87 4.43
CA LEU A 32 11.34 -8.82 4.98
C LEU A 32 11.02 -7.45 5.60
N ILE A 33 11.95 -6.85 6.34
CA ILE A 33 11.76 -5.51 6.93
C ILE A 33 11.64 -4.45 5.83
N ASN A 34 12.53 -4.48 4.83
CA ASN A 34 12.54 -3.46 3.78
C ASN A 34 11.26 -3.49 2.92
N GLN A 35 10.64 -4.66 2.74
CA GLN A 35 9.34 -4.76 2.08
C GLN A 35 8.20 -4.13 2.88
N GLN A 36 8.26 -4.14 4.22
CA GLN A 36 7.23 -3.51 5.05
C GLN A 36 7.46 -2.01 5.23
N ALA A 37 8.72 -1.57 5.24
CA ALA A 37 9.09 -0.17 5.47
C ALA A 37 8.89 0.71 4.23
N ASN A 38 9.06 0.17 3.02
CA ASN A 38 8.87 0.91 1.78
C ASN A 38 7.46 0.66 1.22
N ALA A 39 6.47 1.42 1.70
CA ALA A 39 5.22 1.55 0.96
C ALA A 39 5.56 2.08 -0.44
N SER A 40 5.11 1.40 -1.50
CA SER A 40 5.36 1.93 -2.84
C SER A 40 4.59 3.24 -3.00
N VAL A 41 5.21 4.21 -3.67
CA VAL A 41 4.64 5.54 -3.99
C VAL A 41 3.35 5.42 -4.84
N LEU A 42 3.02 4.22 -5.33
CA LEU A 42 1.92 3.94 -6.24
C LEU A 42 0.66 3.43 -5.54
N ALA A 43 0.73 3.11 -4.24
CA ALA A 43 -0.46 2.67 -3.50
C ALA A 43 -1.36 3.85 -3.16
N ILE A 44 -2.52 3.91 -3.83
CA ILE A 44 -3.54 4.92 -3.56
C ILE A 44 -4.29 4.55 -2.28
N ARG A 45 -4.31 5.49 -1.33
CA ARG A 45 -4.92 5.31 0.00
C ARG A 45 -6.40 5.71 0.01
N PRO A 46 -7.21 5.17 0.94
CA PRO A 46 -8.61 5.54 1.11
C PRO A 46 -8.82 7.05 1.35
N PRO A 47 -10.05 7.56 1.19
CA PRO A 47 -10.39 8.93 1.55
C PRO A 47 -9.99 9.26 2.99
N GLY A 48 -9.45 10.47 3.19
CA GLY A 48 -9.08 10.95 4.53
C GLY A 48 -7.77 10.40 5.06
N ALA A 49 -7.00 9.60 4.30
CA ALA A 49 -5.68 9.17 4.77
C ALA A 49 -4.79 10.37 5.10
N VAL A 50 -4.21 10.36 6.30
CA VAL A 50 -3.17 11.31 6.69
C VAL A 50 -1.88 11.04 5.91
N ASP A 51 -0.85 11.88 6.09
CA ASP A 51 0.46 11.67 5.46
C ASP A 51 0.97 10.24 5.68
N GLU A 52 1.55 9.64 4.63
CA GLU A 52 1.86 8.20 4.58
C GLU A 52 2.63 7.70 5.81
N LYS A 53 3.61 8.48 6.30
CA LYS A 53 4.39 8.13 7.51
C LYS A 53 3.50 8.02 8.76
N ASP A 54 2.60 8.97 8.94
CA ASP A 54 1.67 8.99 10.07
C ASP A 54 0.61 7.91 9.92
N PHE A 55 0.13 7.70 8.68
CA PHE A 55 -0.83 6.65 8.36
C PHE A 55 -0.28 5.27 8.76
N LEU A 56 0.96 4.95 8.36
CA LEU A 56 1.61 3.68 8.71
C LEU A 56 1.82 3.52 10.21
N SER A 57 2.02 4.61 10.94
CA SER A 57 2.17 4.58 12.41
C SER A 57 0.85 4.37 13.15
N LYS A 58 -0.26 4.88 12.60
CA LYS A 58 -1.60 4.84 13.23
C LYS A 58 -2.43 3.64 12.78
N CYS A 59 -2.17 3.10 11.60
CA CYS A 59 -2.95 2.00 11.05
C CYS A 59 -2.62 0.69 11.77
N ILE A 60 -3.58 0.21 12.58
CA ILE A 60 -3.47 -1.07 13.29
C ILE A 60 -3.88 -2.28 12.45
N LYS A 61 -4.12 -2.09 11.14
CA LYS A 61 -4.47 -3.16 10.19
C LYS A 61 -5.74 -3.94 10.60
N CYS A 62 -6.72 -3.26 11.18
CA CYS A 62 -7.95 -3.88 11.67
C CYS A 62 -8.97 -4.24 10.56
N GLY A 63 -8.82 -3.71 9.36
CA GLY A 63 -9.69 -4.00 8.22
C GLY A 63 -11.10 -3.39 8.26
N GLN A 64 -11.47 -2.63 9.30
CA GLN A 64 -12.83 -2.07 9.43
C GLN A 64 -13.20 -1.17 8.25
N CYS A 65 -12.28 -0.32 7.78
CA CYS A 65 -12.50 0.50 6.59
C CYS A 65 -12.79 -0.30 5.31
N VAL A 66 -12.30 -1.54 5.19
CA VAL A 66 -12.56 -2.43 4.06
C VAL A 66 -13.96 -3.03 4.17
N VAL A 67 -14.33 -3.48 5.37
CA VAL A 67 -15.67 -4.05 5.65
C VAL A 67 -16.78 -3.01 5.44
N ASP A 68 -16.55 -1.78 5.87
CA ASP A 68 -17.53 -0.70 5.78
C ASP A 68 -17.54 -0.01 4.41
N CYS A 69 -16.71 -0.46 3.46
CA CYS A 69 -16.74 0.04 2.09
C CYS A 69 -17.88 -0.63 1.31
N PRO A 70 -18.96 0.09 0.92
CA PRO A 70 -20.14 -0.53 0.32
C PRO A 70 -19.92 -1.04 -1.13
N TYR A 71 -18.80 -0.68 -1.75
CA TYR A 71 -18.49 -0.97 -3.15
C TYR A 71 -17.31 -1.92 -3.33
N ASP A 72 -16.81 -2.53 -2.24
CA ASP A 72 -15.63 -3.41 -2.26
C ASP A 72 -14.39 -2.77 -2.94
N THR A 73 -14.32 -1.43 -2.95
CA THR A 73 -13.22 -0.67 -3.54
C THR A 73 -11.92 -0.92 -2.78
N LEU A 74 -11.99 -0.93 -1.45
CA LEU A 74 -10.83 -1.03 -0.58
C LEU A 74 -10.44 -2.50 -0.36
N MET A 75 -9.15 -2.78 -0.40
CA MET A 75 -8.60 -4.10 -0.13
C MET A 75 -7.39 -4.01 0.79
N LEU A 76 -7.16 -5.06 1.59
CA LEU A 76 -5.95 -5.18 2.41
C LEU A 76 -4.80 -5.71 1.56
N ALA A 77 -3.65 -5.06 1.66
CA ALA A 77 -2.46 -5.49 0.94
C ALA A 77 -1.97 -6.88 1.35
N ALA A 78 -1.83 -7.75 0.36
CA ALA A 78 -1.23 -9.06 0.48
C ALA A 78 0.30 -9.00 0.24
N PRO A 79 1.05 -10.04 0.60
CA PRO A 79 2.46 -10.14 0.23
C PRO A 79 2.63 -10.02 -1.30
N GLY A 80 3.45 -9.06 -1.75
CA GLY A 80 3.68 -8.78 -3.16
C GLY A 80 2.84 -7.63 -3.74
N ASP A 81 1.90 -7.08 -2.96
CA ASP A 81 1.21 -5.85 -3.35
C ASP A 81 2.08 -4.60 -3.21
N GLN A 82 1.59 -3.52 -3.81
CA GLN A 82 2.22 -2.20 -3.84
C GLN A 82 2.15 -1.45 -2.49
N ALA A 83 1.45 -1.97 -1.48
CA ALA A 83 1.34 -1.34 -0.16
C ALA A 83 1.86 -2.28 0.94
N PRO A 84 2.27 -1.75 2.10
CA PRO A 84 2.70 -2.57 3.22
C PRO A 84 1.61 -3.55 3.64
N ILE A 85 2.01 -4.80 3.90
CA ILE A 85 1.10 -5.91 4.17
C ILE A 85 0.10 -5.55 5.27
N GLY A 86 -1.18 -5.78 5.00
CA GLY A 86 -2.32 -5.53 5.88
C GLY A 86 -2.75 -4.07 5.97
N THR A 87 -2.16 -3.16 5.19
CA THR A 87 -2.67 -1.78 5.08
C THR A 87 -3.70 -1.68 3.95
N PRO A 88 -4.76 -0.86 4.11
CA PRO A 88 -5.78 -0.70 3.08
C PRO A 88 -5.27 0.16 1.93
N PHE A 89 -5.62 -0.22 0.71
CA PHE A 89 -5.36 0.51 -0.52
C PHE A 89 -6.43 0.14 -1.56
N PHE A 90 -6.46 0.85 -2.69
CA PHE A 90 -7.30 0.45 -3.83
C PHE A 90 -6.63 0.73 -5.17
N LYS A 91 -7.16 0.11 -6.22
CA LYS A 91 -6.70 0.27 -7.60
C LYS A 91 -7.81 0.95 -8.41
N PRO A 92 -7.72 2.27 -8.68
CA PRO A 92 -8.79 3.01 -9.33
C PRO A 92 -9.19 2.48 -10.72
N ARG A 93 -8.27 1.79 -11.41
CA ARG A 93 -8.52 1.19 -12.73
C ARG A 93 -9.36 -0.09 -12.67
N ASP A 94 -9.39 -0.75 -11.52
CA ASP A 94 -10.15 -1.99 -11.32
C ASP A 94 -11.53 -1.65 -10.73
N ILE A 95 -11.54 -1.05 -9.54
CA ILE A 95 -12.74 -0.58 -8.85
C ILE A 95 -12.41 0.81 -8.28
N PRO A 96 -13.06 1.90 -8.75
CA PRO A 96 -12.79 3.24 -8.26
C PRO A 96 -13.42 3.49 -6.89
N CYS A 97 -12.99 4.56 -6.24
CA CYS A 97 -13.74 5.11 -5.10
C CYS A 97 -14.95 5.88 -5.63
N TYR A 98 -16.14 5.49 -5.21
CA TYR A 98 -17.40 6.14 -5.58
C TYR A 98 -17.72 7.41 -4.77
N MET A 99 -16.75 7.91 -3.99
CA MET A 99 -16.86 9.18 -3.27
C MET A 99 -18.15 9.31 -2.44
N CYS A 100 -18.41 8.34 -1.56
CA CYS A 100 -19.59 8.32 -0.70
C CYS A 100 -19.69 9.58 0.17
N GLU A 101 -20.86 10.22 0.24
CA GLU A 101 -21.07 11.48 0.96
C GLU A 101 -20.88 11.34 2.48
N ASP A 102 -21.23 10.17 3.03
CA ASP A 102 -21.14 9.82 4.44
C ASP A 102 -19.78 9.25 4.86
N ILE A 103 -18.90 8.98 3.88
CA ILE A 103 -17.51 8.51 4.06
C ILE A 103 -17.39 7.40 5.12
N PRO A 104 -18.11 6.27 4.98
CA PRO A 104 -18.20 5.24 6.02
C PRO A 104 -16.83 4.66 6.40
N CYS A 105 -15.90 4.58 5.43
CA CYS A 105 -14.54 4.11 5.67
C CYS A 105 -13.77 4.96 6.69
N VAL A 106 -13.97 6.28 6.72
CA VAL A 106 -13.34 7.19 7.70
C VAL A 106 -13.99 7.03 9.06
N VAL A 107 -15.32 6.96 9.12
CA VAL A 107 -16.09 6.76 10.36
C VAL A 107 -15.70 5.45 11.05
N ALA A 108 -15.46 4.40 10.26
CA ALA A 108 -15.04 3.08 10.74
C ALA A 108 -13.63 3.06 11.35
N CYS A 109 -12.80 4.08 11.09
CA CYS A 109 -11.39 4.08 11.51
C CYS A 109 -11.24 4.44 12.99
N PRO A 110 -10.83 3.52 13.88
CA PRO A 110 -10.77 3.81 15.31
C PRO A 110 -9.51 4.58 15.73
N THR A 111 -8.46 4.57 14.91
CA THR A 111 -7.13 5.10 15.28
C THR A 111 -6.82 6.48 14.71
N GLY A 112 -7.70 7.03 13.87
CA GLY A 112 -7.42 8.29 13.16
C GLY A 112 -6.30 8.16 12.13
N ALA A 113 -6.07 6.96 11.59
CA ALA A 113 -5.25 6.77 10.40
C ALA A 113 -5.92 7.43 9.18
N LEU A 114 -7.26 7.39 9.15
CA LEU A 114 -8.08 8.25 8.31
C LEU A 114 -8.59 9.41 9.19
N ASP A 115 -8.43 10.65 8.72
CA ASP A 115 -8.75 11.87 9.46
C ASP A 115 -10.27 12.01 9.63
N PRO A 116 -10.82 11.90 10.85
CA PRO A 116 -12.25 12.04 11.10
C PRO A 116 -12.77 13.46 10.86
N LYS A 117 -11.88 14.44 10.67
CA LYS A 117 -12.28 15.80 10.29
C LYS A 117 -12.70 15.93 8.83
N LEU A 118 -12.41 14.92 8.00
CA LEU A 118 -12.91 14.85 6.64
C LEU A 118 -14.42 14.59 6.67
N THR A 119 -15.20 15.66 6.51
CA THR A 119 -16.67 15.66 6.51
C THR A 119 -17.28 15.90 5.13
N ASP A 120 -16.45 16.32 4.17
CA ASP A 120 -16.84 16.56 2.79
C ASP A 120 -15.89 15.77 1.89
N ILE A 121 -16.45 14.78 1.19
CA ILE A 121 -15.69 13.85 0.35
C ILE A 121 -14.95 14.55 -0.79
N ASN A 122 -15.43 15.71 -1.24
CA ASN A 122 -14.78 16.49 -2.30
C ASN A 122 -13.44 17.10 -1.86
N LYS A 123 -13.18 17.15 -0.54
CA LYS A 123 -11.90 17.60 0.02
C LYS A 123 -10.89 16.46 0.20
N ALA A 124 -11.29 15.22 -0.08
CA ALA A 124 -10.41 14.07 0.06
C ALA A 124 -9.25 14.15 -0.92
N LYS A 125 -8.03 13.89 -0.43
CA LYS A 125 -6.81 13.81 -1.24
C LYS A 125 -6.33 12.36 -1.28
N MET A 126 -6.77 11.61 -2.28
CA MET A 126 -6.41 10.18 -2.44
C MET A 126 -5.32 9.96 -3.48
N GLY A 127 -5.28 10.79 -4.53
CA GLY A 127 -4.32 10.70 -5.61
C GLY A 127 -4.54 11.81 -6.64
N LEU A 128 -3.63 11.90 -7.62
CA LEU A 128 -3.72 12.85 -8.73
C LEU A 128 -4.04 12.10 -10.02
N ALA A 129 -5.17 12.40 -10.64
CA ALA A 129 -5.48 11.92 -11.98
C ALA A 129 -4.71 12.75 -13.01
N VAL A 130 -3.99 12.08 -13.92
CA VAL A 130 -3.20 12.72 -14.98
C VAL A 130 -3.62 12.13 -16.32
N ILE A 131 -3.81 12.99 -17.32
CA ILE A 131 -4.06 12.57 -18.70
C ILE A 131 -2.72 12.20 -19.33
N ASP A 132 -2.67 11.02 -19.95
CA ASP A 132 -1.55 10.63 -20.79
C ASP A 132 -1.59 11.42 -22.10
N ILE A 133 -0.70 12.39 -22.21
CA ILE A 133 -0.64 13.34 -23.32
C ILE A 133 -0.23 12.66 -24.64
N GLU A 134 0.55 11.58 -24.56
CA GLU A 134 1.03 10.86 -25.75
C GLU A 134 -0.05 9.94 -26.33
N ASN A 135 -0.95 9.43 -25.48
CA ASN A 135 -1.97 8.46 -25.87
C ASN A 135 -3.40 9.04 -25.93
N CYS A 136 -3.63 10.25 -25.40
CA CYS A 136 -4.95 10.88 -25.40
C CYS A 136 -5.33 11.40 -26.79
N LEU A 137 -6.26 10.72 -27.45
CA LEU A 137 -6.78 11.11 -28.78
C LEU A 137 -7.28 12.57 -28.83
N SER A 138 -7.97 13.03 -27.78
CA SER A 138 -8.46 14.41 -27.69
C SER A 138 -7.36 15.44 -27.55
N TRP A 139 -6.25 15.09 -26.88
CA TRP A 139 -5.08 15.96 -26.85
C TRP A 139 -4.37 16.01 -28.20
N LEU A 140 -4.35 14.89 -28.92
CA LEU A 140 -3.78 14.79 -30.27
C LEU A 140 -4.66 15.40 -31.38
N GLY A 141 -5.81 15.99 -31.03
CA GLY A 141 -6.70 16.66 -31.98
C GLY A 141 -7.79 15.78 -32.62
N LEU A 142 -7.92 14.52 -32.19
CA LEU A 142 -8.99 13.61 -32.59
C LEU A 142 -10.14 13.65 -31.59
N ARG A 143 -11.39 13.49 -32.03
CA ARG A 143 -12.53 13.54 -31.09
C ARG A 143 -12.65 12.25 -30.28
N CYS A 144 -12.27 12.29 -28.99
CA CYS A 144 -12.50 11.22 -28.03
C CYS A 144 -13.05 11.77 -26.69
N GLU A 145 -14.33 11.54 -26.43
CA GLU A 145 -15.02 12.08 -25.24
C GLU A 145 -15.40 10.99 -24.24
N ILE A 146 -14.81 9.79 -24.34
CA ILE A 146 -15.21 8.65 -23.51
C ILE A 146 -14.97 8.92 -22.02
N CYS A 147 -13.80 9.45 -21.66
CA CYS A 147 -13.47 9.77 -20.27
C CYS A 147 -14.38 10.86 -19.69
N TYR A 148 -14.79 11.83 -20.52
CA TYR A 148 -15.73 12.87 -20.12
C TYR A 148 -17.13 12.31 -19.87
N ARG A 149 -17.63 11.48 -20.80
CA ARG A 149 -18.99 10.90 -20.73
C ARG A 149 -19.17 9.90 -19.61
N VAL A 150 -18.12 9.11 -19.30
CA VAL A 150 -18.18 8.14 -18.19
C VAL A 150 -17.91 8.78 -16.83
N CYS A 151 -17.48 10.05 -16.79
CA CYS A 151 -17.21 10.74 -15.54
C CYS A 151 -18.51 10.89 -14.73
N PRO A 152 -18.58 10.37 -13.49
CA PRO A 152 -19.74 10.56 -12.63
C PRO A 152 -20.02 12.04 -12.28
N LEU A 153 -19.00 12.89 -12.46
CA LEU A 153 -19.05 14.34 -12.22
C LEU A 153 -19.03 15.13 -13.54
N MET A 154 -19.57 14.57 -14.62
CA MET A 154 -19.69 15.28 -15.91
C MET A 154 -20.39 16.65 -15.72
N ASP A 155 -19.86 17.68 -16.38
CA ASP A 155 -20.34 19.08 -16.32
C ASP A 155 -20.26 19.77 -14.93
N LYS A 156 -19.60 19.16 -13.93
CA LYS A 156 -19.34 19.76 -12.61
C LYS A 156 -17.90 20.20 -12.43
#